data_AF-A0A930R392-F1
#
_entry.id   AF-A0A930R392-F1
#
_cell.length_a   1.000
_cell.length_b   1.000
_cell.length_c   1.000
_cell.angle_alpha   90.00
_cell.angle_beta   90.00
_cell.angle_gamma   90.00
#
_symmetry.space_group_name_H-M   'P 1'
#
loop_
_entity.id
_entity.type
_entity.pdbx_description
1 polymer ?
#
loop_
_entity_poly.entity_id
_entity_poly.type
_entity_poly.pdbx_seq_one_letter_code
_entity_poly.pdbx_strand_id
1 'polypeptide(L)'
;MKKGLTEIVFILDRSGSMSGLEADTIGGFNGLIKQQRKESGEALVSTVLFDDVCEVLHDRVPMEQVEEMTADTYFVRGCTALLDAVGGAIHHIGNIHKYARDEDRPE
;
A
#
# COMPACT_ATOMS: atom_id res chain seq x y z
N MET A 1 20.24 -8.07 4.97
CA MET A 1 19.40 -7.40 3.96
C MET A 1 19.44 -8.23 2.69
N LYS A 2 18.29 -8.40 2.03
CA LYS A 2 18.12 -9.20 0.82
C LYS A 2 18.29 -8.31 -0.42
N LYS A 3 19.26 -8.65 -1.26
CA LYS A 3 19.53 -7.93 -2.51
C LYS A 3 18.40 -8.14 -3.51
N GLY A 4 17.98 -7.06 -4.17
CA GLY A 4 16.91 -7.11 -5.17
C GLY A 4 15.50 -7.37 -4.63
N LEU A 5 15.31 -7.24 -3.30
CA LEU A 5 13.98 -7.15 -2.69
C LEU A 5 13.60 -5.67 -2.58
N THR A 6 12.46 -5.30 -3.15
CA THR A 6 11.89 -3.95 -3.08
C THR A 6 10.69 -3.94 -2.15
N GLU A 7 10.56 -2.91 -1.32
CA GLU A 7 9.37 -2.70 -0.50
C GLU A 7 8.59 -1.49 -1.02
N ILE A 8 7.38 -1.75 -1.53
CA ILE A 8 6.50 -0.75 -2.12
C ILE A 8 5.37 -0.48 -1.12
N VAL A 9 5.22 0.79 -0.74
CA VAL A 9 4.19 1.21 0.21
C VAL A 9 3.25 2.17 -0.50
N PHE A 10 2.02 1.73 -0.71
CA PHE A 10 0.93 2.56 -1.21
C PHE A 10 0.22 3.24 -0.05
N ILE A 11 0.01 4.54 -0.17
CA ILE A 11 -0.79 5.34 0.76
C ILE A 11 -1.89 5.97 -0.09
N LEU A 12 -3.12 5.48 0.05
CA LEU A 12 -4.23 5.84 -0.82
C LEU A 12 -5.30 6.59 -0.04
N ASP A 13 -5.61 7.78 -0.53
CA ASP A 13 -6.68 8.61 -0.02
C ASP A 13 -8.02 7.97 -0.37
N ARG A 14 -8.91 7.77 0.61
CA ARG A 14 -10.31 7.42 0.41
C ARG A 14 -11.25 8.38 1.14
N SER A 15 -10.75 9.57 1.47
CA SER A 15 -11.52 10.65 2.11
C SER A 15 -12.59 11.20 1.18
N GLY A 16 -13.63 11.85 1.75
CA GLY A 16 -14.75 12.42 0.98
C GLY A 16 -14.38 13.27 -0.26
N SER A 17 -13.18 13.85 -0.31
CA SER A 17 -12.67 14.59 -1.47
C SER A 17 -12.50 13.72 -2.73
N MET A 18 -12.35 12.41 -2.55
CA MET A 18 -12.17 11.42 -3.62
C MET A 18 -13.51 10.95 -4.23
N SER A 19 -14.63 11.53 -3.81
CA SER A 19 -15.96 11.22 -4.35
C SER A 19 -16.00 11.41 -5.87
N GLY A 20 -16.43 10.36 -6.57
CA GLY A 20 -16.47 10.34 -8.05
C GLY A 20 -15.15 9.93 -8.72
N LEU A 21 -14.09 9.68 -7.95
CA LEU A 21 -12.79 9.20 -8.43
C LEU A 21 -12.51 7.73 -8.06
N GLU A 22 -13.51 7.00 -7.58
CA GLU A 22 -13.36 5.64 -7.06
C GLU A 22 -12.90 4.68 -8.14
N ALA A 23 -13.61 4.68 -9.28
CA ALA A 23 -13.27 3.82 -10.41
C ALA A 23 -11.87 4.12 -10.97
N ASP A 24 -11.50 5.40 -11.05
CA ASP A 24 -10.18 5.83 -11.52
C ASP A 24 -9.07 5.43 -10.53
N THR A 25 -9.33 5.54 -9.23
CA THR A 25 -8.36 5.15 -8.19
C THR A 25 -8.14 3.64 -8.18
N ILE A 26 -9.23 2.86 -8.23
CA ILE A 26 -9.19 1.39 -8.33
C ILE A 26 -8.45 0.97 -9.60
N GLY A 27 -8.82 1.56 -10.75
CA GLY A 27 -8.20 1.27 -12.03
C GLY A 27 -6.71 1.63 -12.05
N GLY A 28 -6.34 2.77 -11.48
CA GLY A 28 -4.96 3.22 -11.34
C GLY A 28 -4.13 2.27 -10.48
N PHE A 29 -4.63 1.87 -9.31
CA PHE A 29 -3.97 0.90 -8.43
C PHE A 29 -3.77 -0.44 -9.13
N ASN A 30 -4.83 -1.04 -9.67
CA ASN A 30 -4.75 -2.34 -10.35
C ASN A 30 -3.84 -2.28 -11.59
N GLY A 31 -3.86 -1.17 -12.33
CA GLY A 31 -2.96 -0.92 -13.45
C GLY A 31 -1.50 -0.91 -13.03
N LEU A 32 -1.18 -0.22 -11.93
CA LEU A 32 0.18 -0.17 -11.36
C LEU A 32 0.63 -1.55 -10.86
N ILE A 33 -0.21 -2.28 -10.13
CA ILE A 33 0.12 -3.66 -9.69
C ILE A 33 0.42 -4.55 -10.88
N LYS A 34 -0.39 -4.49 -11.95
CA LYS A 34 -0.17 -5.25 -13.18
C LYS A 34 1.11 -4.87 -13.91
N GLN A 35 1.52 -3.60 -13.83
CA GLN A 35 2.81 -3.16 -14.36
C GLN A 35 3.96 -3.70 -13.51
N GLN A 36 3.89 -3.55 -12.18
CA GLN A 36 4.94 -4.02 -11.27
C GLN A 36 5.14 -5.54 -11.31
N ARG A 37 4.09 -6.33 -11.54
CA ARG A 37 4.21 -7.79 -11.77
C ARG A 37 5.06 -8.17 -12.98
N LYS A 38 5.29 -7.25 -13.92
CA LYS A 38 6.13 -7.51 -15.10
C LYS A 38 7.59 -7.09 -14.88
N GLU A 39 7.86 -6.33 -13.82
CA GLU A 39 9.22 -5.92 -13.48
C GLU A 39 9.99 -7.11 -12.90
N SER A 40 11.30 -7.15 -13.15
CA SER A 40 12.16 -8.18 -12.58
C SER A 40 12.53 -7.81 -11.14
N GLY A 41 12.45 -8.77 -10.24
CA GLY A 41 12.82 -8.60 -8.84
C GLY A 41 11.71 -9.10 -7.93
N GLU A 42 12.00 -9.18 -6.64
CA GLU A 42 10.99 -9.50 -5.64
C GLU A 42 10.46 -8.20 -5.05
N ALA A 43 9.14 -8.07 -4.91
CA ALA A 43 8.54 -6.92 -4.28
C ALA A 43 7.54 -7.34 -3.20
N LEU A 44 7.62 -6.66 -2.05
CA LEU A 44 6.61 -6.70 -1.00
C LEU A 44 5.77 -5.43 -1.12
N VAL A 45 4.45 -5.60 -1.06
CA VAL A 45 3.49 -4.52 -1.19
C VAL A 45 2.75 -4.34 0.11
N SER A 46 2.78 -3.12 0.63
CA SER A 46 1.88 -2.67 1.68
C SER A 46 0.95 -1.62 1.12
N THR A 47 -0.34 -1.68 1.47
CA THR A 47 -1.34 -0.71 1.03
C THR A 47 -2.09 -0.20 2.25
N VAL A 48 -1.96 1.09 2.50
CA VAL A 48 -2.66 1.80 3.57
C VAL A 48 -3.72 2.68 2.92
N LEU A 49 -4.97 2.47 3.30
CA LEU A 49 -6.09 3.34 2.95
C LEU A 49 -6.27 4.35 4.08
N PHE A 50 -6.44 5.63 3.74
CA PHE A 50 -6.65 6.66 4.74
C PHE A 50 -7.85 7.56 4.45
N ASP A 51 -8.55 7.89 5.53
CA ASP A 51 -9.56 8.93 5.62
C ASP A 51 -9.29 9.69 6.94
N ASP A 52 -10.25 9.81 7.86
CA ASP A 52 -10.02 10.25 9.24
C ASP A 52 -9.38 9.16 10.12
N VAL A 53 -9.33 7.92 9.62
CA VAL A 53 -8.60 6.78 10.16
C VAL A 53 -7.70 6.14 9.11
N CYS A 54 -6.72 5.36 9.56
CA CYS A 54 -5.84 4.58 8.69
C CYS A 54 -6.19 3.09 8.79
N GLU A 55 -6.21 2.41 7.65
CA GLU A 55 -6.53 0.99 7.55
C GLU A 55 -5.52 0.31 6.63
N VAL A 56 -4.97 -0.82 7.07
CA VAL A 56 -4.02 -1.59 6.28
C VAL A 56 -4.79 -2.64 5.48
N LEU A 57 -4.80 -2.48 4.16
CA LEU A 57 -5.43 -3.42 3.23
C LEU A 57 -4.47 -4.58 2.91
N HIS A 58 -3.21 -4.26 2.64
CA HIS A 58 -2.14 -5.22 2.41
C HIS A 58 -0.98 -4.91 3.35
N ASP A 59 -0.44 -5.92 4.03
CA ASP A 59 0.74 -5.77 4.89
C ASP A 59 1.85 -6.70 4.40
N ARG A 60 2.86 -6.12 3.74
CA ARG A 60 4.02 -6.81 3.16
C ARG A 60 3.67 -8.06 2.33
N VAL A 61 2.62 -7.97 1.52
CA VAL A 61 2.18 -9.09 0.70
C VAL A 61 3.11 -9.20 -0.52
N PRO A 62 3.60 -10.39 -0.88
CA PRO A 62 4.36 -10.56 -2.12
C PRO A 62 3.55 -10.07 -3.33
N MET A 63 4.19 -9.38 -4.27
CA MET A 63 3.55 -8.80 -5.47
C MET A 63 2.59 -9.76 -6.21
N GLU A 64 2.96 -11.04 -6.29
CA GLU A 64 2.16 -12.10 -6.93
C GLU A 64 0.87 -12.45 -6.18
N GLN A 65 0.81 -12.16 -4.88
CA GLN A 65 -0.30 -12.48 -3.99
C GLN A 65 -1.19 -11.27 -3.68
N VAL A 66 -0.83 -10.07 -4.17
CA VAL A 66 -1.64 -8.86 -3.97
C VAL A 66 -2.99 -9.04 -4.66
N GLU A 67 -4.08 -8.91 -3.92
CA GLU A 67 -5.41 -8.98 -4.51
C GLU A 67 -5.75 -7.69 -5.26
N GLU A 68 -6.56 -7.80 -6.31
CA GLU A 68 -7.04 -6.61 -7.01
C GLU A 68 -7.96 -5.82 -6.11
N MET A 69 -7.82 -4.49 -6.16
CA MET A 69 -8.73 -3.59 -5.47
C MET A 69 -10.08 -3.63 -6.17
N THR A 70 -11.14 -3.71 -5.38
CA THR A 70 -12.54 -3.70 -5.81
C THR A 70 -13.33 -2.62 -5.08
N ALA A 71 -14.56 -2.39 -5.51
CA ALA A 71 -15.49 -1.47 -4.83
C ALA A 71 -15.84 -1.89 -3.40
N ASP A 72 -15.62 -3.16 -3.02
CA ASP A 72 -15.82 -3.64 -1.65
C ASP A 72 -14.62 -3.30 -0.75
N THR A 73 -13.43 -3.22 -1.33
CA THR A 73 -12.18 -2.91 -0.62
C THR A 73 -11.84 -1.42 -0.63
N TYR A 74 -12.31 -0.67 -1.62
CA TYR A 74 -12.09 0.76 -1.75
C TYR A 74 -13.39 1.48 -2.05
N PHE A 75 -13.78 2.34 -1.12
CA PHE A 75 -14.92 3.24 -1.22
C PHE A 75 -14.66 4.48 -0.37
N VAL A 76 -15.28 5.59 -0.76
CA VAL A 76 -15.02 6.91 -0.17
C VAL A 76 -15.78 7.07 1.13
N ARG A 77 -15.12 7.63 2.16
CA ARG A 77 -15.74 7.95 3.45
C ARG A 77 -14.93 9.02 4.20
N GLY A 78 -15.49 9.60 5.25
CA GLY A 78 -14.69 10.33 6.23
C GLY A 78 -14.03 11.64 5.75
N CYS A 79 -13.06 12.12 6.54
CA CYS A 79 -12.25 13.32 6.28
C CYS A 79 -10.81 12.96 5.88
N THR A 80 -9.91 13.94 5.71
CA THR A 80 -8.54 13.69 5.20
C THR A 80 -7.49 13.82 6.31
N ALA A 81 -6.84 12.72 6.70
CA ALA A 81 -5.73 12.69 7.66
C ALA A 81 -4.38 12.26 7.03
N LEU A 82 -3.99 12.90 5.92
CA LEU A 82 -2.82 12.51 5.12
C LEU A 82 -1.51 12.48 5.92
N LEU A 83 -1.25 13.47 6.78
CA LEU A 83 0.00 13.53 7.54
C LEU A 83 0.11 12.38 8.56
N ASP A 84 -1.01 12.03 9.19
CA ASP A 84 -1.09 10.90 10.11
C ASP A 84 -0.89 9.57 9.36
N ALA A 85 -1.47 9.44 8.17
CA ALA A 85 -1.29 8.27 7.32
C ALA A 85 0.16 8.06 6.89
N VAL A 86 0.84 9.12 6.45
CA VAL A 86 2.26 9.07 6.06
C VAL A 86 3.15 8.75 7.26
N GLY A 87 2.96 9.46 8.39
CA GLY A 87 3.73 9.21 9.61
C GLY A 87 3.52 7.79 10.15
N GLY A 88 2.26 7.32 10.13
CA GLY A 88 1.87 5.97 10.52
C GLY A 88 2.52 4.90 9.65
N ALA A 89 2.49 5.06 8.32
CA ALA A 89 3.12 4.13 7.39
C ALA A 89 4.65 4.05 7.59
N ILE A 90 5.32 5.19 7.74
CA ILE A 90 6.77 5.23 8.01
C ILE A 90 7.10 4.52 9.32
N HIS A 91 6.35 4.79 10.40
CA HIS A 91 6.56 4.12 11.68
C HIS A 91 6.27 2.61 11.61
N HIS A 92 5.23 2.20 10.89
CA HIS A 92 4.86 0.79 10.71
C HIS A 92 5.99 0.01 10.03
N ILE A 93 6.45 0.47 8.87
CA ILE A 93 7.54 -0.17 8.12
C ILE A 93 8.86 -0.08 8.89
N GLY A 94 9.15 1.05 9.53
CA GLY A 94 10.33 1.21 10.39
C GLY A 94 10.36 0.21 11.55
N ASN A 95 9.22 -0.05 12.19
CA ASN A 95 9.10 -1.05 13.25
C ASN A 95 9.29 -2.46 12.71
N ILE A 96 8.66 -2.81 11.59
CA ILE A 96 8.86 -4.11 10.93
C ILE A 96 10.35 -4.31 10.65
N HIS A 97 11.01 -3.34 10.02
CA HIS A 97 12.43 -3.43 9.69
C HIS A 97 13.30 -3.59 10.93
N LYS A 98 12.93 -2.97 12.05
CA LYS A 98 13.67 -3.10 13.31
C LYS A 98 13.68 -4.53 13.86
N TYR A 99 12.62 -5.30 13.65
CA TYR A 99 12.45 -6.63 14.24
C TYR A 99 12.50 -7.80 13.24
N ALA A 100 12.38 -7.51 11.94
CA ALA A 100 12.50 -8.49 10.88
C ALA A 100 13.93 -9.04 10.78
N ARG A 101 14.05 -10.30 10.37
CA ARG A 101 15.35 -10.91 10.07
C ARG A 101 15.99 -10.19 8.90
N ASP A 102 17.32 -10.18 8.85
CA ASP A 102 18.07 -9.53 7.78
C ASP A 102 17.70 -10.03 6.38
N GLU A 103 17.29 -11.28 6.22
CA GLU A 103 16.85 -11.86 4.95
C GLU A 103 15.45 -11.41 4.50
N ASP A 104 14.63 -10.91 5.43
CA ASP A 104 13.27 -10.44 5.16
C ASP A 104 13.21 -8.92 4.93
N ARG A 105 14.37 -8.24 4.97
CA ARG A 105 14.48 -6.79 4.82
C ARG A 105 15.07 -6.44 3.46
N PRO A 106 14.50 -5.45 2.75
CA PRO A 106 15.17 -4.87 1.58
C PRO A 106 16.52 -4.28 1.99
N GLU A 107 17.41 -4.11 1.02
CA GLU A 107 18.73 -3.46 1.17
C GLU A 107 18.70 -1.93 1.28
#